data_AF-A0A7J4SB39-F1
#
_entry.id   AF-A0A7J4SB39-F1
#
_cell.length_a   1.000
_cell.length_b   1.000
_cell.length_c   1.000
_cell.angle_alpha   90.00
_cell.angle_beta   90.00
_cell.angle_gamma   90.00
#
_symmetry.space_group_name_H-M   'P 1'
#
loop_
_entity.id
_entity.type
_entity.pdbx_description
1 polymer ?
#
loop_
_entity_poly.entity_id
_entity_poly.type
_entity_poly.pdbx_seq_one_letter_code
_entity_poly.pdbx_strand_id
1 'polypeptide(L)'
;MRKILAMLFACSMILAGCIDLSDEDVAEIVEDLIEVPGCNDATAYNYDENATNSNACLSEAILRDSVAQFVHLVNEGPEWGETKGMVSAGSEVDFDGTTTSFSTTLAVSPNGMYTMIVMDMGMMSIEMGELMTANADGTTNFVVTWMDSTYQMN
;
A
#
# COMPACT_ATOMS: atom_id res chain seq x y z
N MET A 1 -3.22 -5.64 -25.16
CA MET A 1 -2.26 -4.69 -25.74
C MET A 1 -2.45 -3.35 -25.03
N ARG A 2 -1.38 -2.77 -24.47
CA ARG A 2 -1.46 -1.63 -23.55
C ARG A 2 -2.15 -0.44 -24.24
N LYS A 3 -3.35 -0.05 -23.80
CA LYS A 3 -4.10 1.14 -24.30
C LYS A 3 -3.20 2.39 -24.36
N ILE A 4 -2.25 2.48 -23.42
CA ILE A 4 -1.17 3.49 -23.34
C ILE A 4 -0.29 3.54 -24.61
N LEU A 5 0.02 2.38 -25.21
CA LEU A 5 0.88 2.30 -26.40
C LEU A 5 0.14 2.74 -27.67
N ALA A 6 -1.18 2.48 -27.73
CA ALA A 6 -2.05 2.97 -28.80
C ALA A 6 -2.24 4.50 -28.72
N MET A 7 -2.39 5.05 -27.50
CA MET A 7 -2.44 6.49 -27.24
C MET A 7 -1.17 7.21 -27.71
N LEU A 8 0.02 6.69 -27.36
CA LEU A 8 1.29 7.30 -27.78
C LEU A 8 1.45 7.36 -29.30
N PHE A 9 1.00 6.31 -29.99
CA PHE A 9 0.98 6.29 -31.46
C PHE A 9 -0.02 7.29 -32.03
N ALA A 10 -1.24 7.35 -31.51
CA ALA A 10 -2.27 8.30 -31.93
C ALA A 10 -1.82 9.75 -31.71
N CYS A 11 -1.31 10.09 -30.52
CA CYS A 11 -0.78 11.42 -30.22
C CYS A 11 0.38 11.80 -31.17
N SER A 12 1.28 10.87 -31.50
CA SER A 12 2.38 11.15 -32.44
C SER A 12 1.89 11.46 -33.87
N MET A 13 0.78 10.86 -34.31
CA MET A 13 0.17 11.11 -35.61
C MET A 13 -0.64 12.42 -35.63
N ILE A 14 -1.27 12.78 -34.50
CA ILE A 14 -1.99 14.06 -34.32
C ILE A 14 -1.01 15.23 -34.29
N LEU A 15 0.08 15.16 -33.51
CA LEU A 15 1.12 16.20 -33.52
C LEU A 15 1.81 16.35 -34.88
N ALA A 16 1.87 15.28 -35.67
CA ALA A 16 2.36 15.29 -37.04
C ALA A 16 1.32 15.80 -38.06
N GLY A 17 0.11 16.19 -37.64
CA GLY A 17 -0.97 16.69 -38.50
C GLY A 17 -1.53 15.66 -39.47
N CYS A 18 -1.35 14.36 -39.18
CA CYS A 18 -1.78 13.28 -40.06
C CYS A 18 -3.24 12.85 -39.82
N ILE A 19 -3.85 13.32 -38.72
CA ILE A 19 -5.23 13.06 -38.33
C ILE A 19 -5.79 14.37 -37.77
N ASP A 20 -6.85 14.90 -38.38
CA ASP A 20 -7.69 15.94 -37.78
C ASP A 20 -8.70 15.24 -36.87
N LEU A 21 -8.49 15.36 -35.56
CA LEU A 21 -9.52 15.05 -34.57
C LEU A 21 -10.24 16.34 -34.23
N SER A 22 -11.56 16.30 -34.23
CA SER A 22 -12.36 17.37 -33.65
C SER A 22 -12.21 17.38 -32.13
N ASP A 23 -12.50 18.51 -31.47
CA ASP A 23 -12.49 18.59 -30.01
C ASP A 23 -13.45 17.55 -29.38
N GLU A 24 -14.50 17.15 -30.10
CA GLU A 24 -15.44 16.08 -29.71
C GLU A 24 -14.78 14.68 -29.74
N ASP A 25 -13.99 14.38 -30.77
CA ASP A 25 -13.26 13.09 -30.86
C ASP A 25 -12.21 12.96 -29.75
N VAL A 26 -11.57 14.08 -29.36
CA VAL A 26 -10.60 14.10 -28.26
C VAL A 26 -11.30 13.88 -26.92
N ALA A 27 -12.49 14.45 -26.71
CA ALA A 27 -13.26 14.29 -25.48
C ALA A 27 -13.70 12.83 -25.27
N GLU A 28 -14.19 12.16 -26.31
CA GLU A 28 -14.60 10.74 -26.26
C GLU A 28 -13.41 9.83 -25.89
N ILE A 29 -12.23 10.05 -26.50
CA ILE A 29 -11.02 9.30 -26.19
C ILE A 29 -10.57 9.52 -24.73
N VAL A 30 -10.71 10.74 -24.21
CA VAL A 30 -10.33 11.08 -22.84
C VAL A 30 -11.29 10.45 -21.83
N GLU A 31 -12.60 10.46 -22.08
CA GLU A 31 -13.60 9.79 -21.23
C GLU A 31 -13.39 8.27 -21.18
N ASP A 32 -13.02 7.63 -22.29
CA ASP A 32 -12.69 6.20 -22.36
C ASP A 32 -11.41 5.81 -21.59
N LEU A 33 -10.59 6.78 -21.21
CA LEU A 33 -9.30 6.58 -20.53
C LEU A 33 -9.33 6.99 -19.06
N ILE A 34 -10.28 7.83 -18.65
CA ILE A 34 -10.41 8.28 -17.26
C ILE A 34 -11.30 7.31 -16.50
N GLU A 35 -10.70 6.60 -15.54
CA GLU A 35 -11.48 5.92 -14.51
C GLU A 35 -12.05 6.96 -13.55
N VAL A 36 -13.37 7.20 -13.63
CA VAL A 36 -14.11 8.03 -12.69
C VAL A 36 -14.34 7.19 -11.43
N PRO A 37 -13.73 7.57 -10.28
CA PRO A 37 -13.82 6.80 -9.05
C PRO A 37 -15.23 6.93 -8.46
N GLY A 38 -15.81 5.82 -8.01
CA GLY A 38 -17.14 5.82 -7.39
C GLY A 38 -17.79 4.45 -7.44
N CYS A 39 -19.11 4.43 -7.32
CA CYS A 39 -19.91 3.23 -7.51
C CYS A 39 -21.19 3.57 -8.26
N ASN A 40 -21.52 2.78 -9.27
CA ASN A 40 -22.75 2.89 -10.06
C ASN A 40 -23.98 2.20 -9.41
N ASP A 41 -23.84 1.68 -8.19
CA ASP A 41 -24.94 1.15 -7.39
C ASP A 41 -25.56 2.26 -6.52
N ALA A 42 -26.83 2.58 -6.77
CA ALA A 42 -27.59 3.62 -6.06
C ALA A 42 -27.75 3.37 -4.55
N THR A 43 -27.46 2.16 -4.08
CA THR A 43 -27.50 1.79 -2.66
C THR A 43 -26.15 1.94 -1.95
N ALA A 44 -25.07 2.20 -2.70
CA ALA A 44 -23.74 2.41 -2.14
C ALA A 44 -23.60 3.83 -1.55
N TYR A 45 -22.78 3.95 -0.50
CA TYR A 45 -22.50 5.24 0.14
C TYR A 45 -21.66 6.18 -0.74
N ASN A 46 -20.89 5.62 -1.66
CA ASN A 46 -20.11 6.36 -2.65
C ASN A 46 -20.75 6.27 -4.05
N TYR A 47 -22.08 6.28 -4.10
CA TYR A 47 -22.80 6.30 -5.37
C TYR A 47 -22.41 7.51 -6.21
N ASP A 48 -22.01 7.23 -7.45
CA ASP A 48 -21.80 8.20 -8.51
C ASP A 48 -22.32 7.58 -9.81
N GLU A 49 -23.30 8.24 -10.42
CA GLU A 49 -23.91 7.80 -11.69
C GLU A 49 -22.90 7.80 -12.86
N ASN A 50 -21.83 8.59 -12.74
CA ASN A 50 -20.77 8.73 -13.73
C ASN A 50 -19.57 7.82 -13.42
N ALA A 51 -19.61 7.00 -12.36
CA ALA A 51 -18.54 6.08 -12.03
C ALA A 51 -18.31 5.09 -13.18
N THR A 52 -17.09 5.09 -13.73
CA THR A 52 -16.70 4.20 -14.83
C THR A 52 -16.06 2.89 -14.35
N ASN A 53 -15.86 2.74 -13.03
CA ASN A 53 -15.52 1.48 -12.39
C ASN A 53 -16.39 1.21 -11.14
N SER A 54 -16.60 -0.06 -10.80
CA SER A 54 -17.37 -0.51 -9.62
C SER A 54 -16.48 -1.19 -8.57
N ASN A 55 -15.16 -1.03 -8.67
CA ASN A 55 -14.20 -1.79 -7.88
C ASN A 55 -14.17 -1.38 -6.40
N ALA A 56 -14.83 -0.26 -6.04
CA ALA A 56 -14.78 0.32 -4.71
C ALA A 56 -16.18 0.67 -4.17
N CYS A 57 -17.21 -0.11 -4.48
CA CYS A 57 -18.56 0.12 -3.96
C CYS A 57 -18.64 -0.04 -2.44
N LEU A 58 -18.97 1.04 -1.72
CA LEU A 58 -19.08 1.07 -0.26
C LEU A 58 -20.50 0.74 0.18
N SER A 59 -20.71 -0.49 0.65
CA SER A 59 -21.96 -0.89 1.31
C SER A 59 -21.82 -0.84 2.85
N GLU A 60 -22.95 -0.90 3.56
CA GLU A 60 -22.95 -0.98 5.03
C GLU A 60 -22.20 -2.22 5.52
N ALA A 61 -22.33 -3.35 4.83
CA ALA A 61 -21.61 -4.57 5.15
C ALA A 61 -20.09 -4.38 5.03
N ILE A 62 -19.63 -3.73 3.95
CA ILE A 62 -18.20 -3.48 3.74
C ILE A 62 -17.64 -2.51 4.79
N LEU A 63 -18.37 -1.46 5.14
CA LEU A 63 -17.94 -0.52 6.18
C LEU A 63 -17.85 -1.21 7.54
N ARG A 64 -18.85 -2.02 7.89
CA ARG A 64 -18.86 -2.77 9.15
C ARG A 64 -17.70 -3.77 9.22
N ASP A 65 -17.46 -4.52 8.14
CA ASP A 65 -16.37 -5.47 8.06
C ASP A 65 -15.00 -4.77 8.13
N SER A 66 -14.83 -3.66 7.42
CA SER A 66 -13.60 -2.86 7.43
C SER A 66 -13.26 -2.34 8.84
N VAL A 67 -14.26 -1.86 9.58
CA VAL A 67 -14.08 -1.40 10.97
C VAL A 67 -13.75 -2.58 11.88
N ALA A 68 -14.42 -3.72 11.73
CA ALA A 68 -14.12 -4.92 12.51
C ALA A 68 -12.69 -5.41 12.26
N GLN A 69 -12.27 -5.48 11.00
CA GLN A 69 -10.91 -5.85 10.61
C GLN A 69 -9.86 -4.89 11.14
N PHE A 70 -10.14 -3.59 11.13
CA PHE A 70 -9.25 -2.60 11.73
C PHE A 70 -9.12 -2.78 13.24
N VAL A 71 -10.23 -3.01 13.95
CA VAL A 71 -10.22 -3.26 15.40
C VAL A 71 -9.44 -4.54 15.73
N HIS A 72 -9.63 -5.61 14.95
CA HIS A 72 -8.82 -6.83 15.08
C HIS A 72 -7.34 -6.54 14.87
N LEU A 73 -6.98 -5.84 13.79
CA LEU A 73 -5.59 -5.47 13.50
C LEU A 73 -4.96 -4.68 14.66
N VAL A 74 -5.68 -3.70 15.23
CA VAL A 74 -5.20 -2.88 16.35
C VAL A 74 -4.99 -3.69 17.64
N ASN A 75 -5.88 -4.64 17.94
CA ASN A 75 -5.84 -5.39 19.20
C ASN A 75 -4.91 -6.61 19.14
N GLU A 76 -4.90 -7.32 18.02
CA GLU A 76 -4.26 -8.63 17.87
C GLU A 76 -3.00 -8.57 16.98
N GLY A 77 -2.82 -7.48 16.22
CA GLY A 77 -1.76 -7.35 15.24
C GLY A 77 -2.06 -8.08 13.91
N PRO A 78 -1.13 -8.06 12.95
CA PRO A 78 -1.25 -8.78 11.68
C PRO A 78 -1.11 -10.30 11.87
N GLU A 79 -2.01 -11.09 11.27
CA GLU A 79 -1.91 -12.55 11.26
C GLU A 79 -1.02 -13.08 10.13
N TRP A 80 -0.51 -14.31 10.28
CA TRP A 80 0.30 -14.95 9.25
C TRP A 80 -0.53 -15.32 8.01
N GLY A 81 -0.02 -15.00 6.81
CA GLY A 81 -0.72 -15.26 5.55
C GLY A 81 -1.63 -14.12 5.08
N GLU A 82 -1.87 -13.10 5.91
CA GLU A 82 -2.56 -11.88 5.49
C GLU A 82 -1.58 -10.82 4.96
N THR A 83 -2.06 -9.90 4.12
CA THR A 83 -1.28 -8.72 3.69
C THR A 83 -1.69 -7.51 4.52
N LYS A 84 -1.14 -7.39 5.73
CA LYS A 84 -1.42 -6.29 6.67
C LYS A 84 -0.13 -5.78 7.28
N GLY A 85 -0.13 -4.52 7.70
CA GLY A 85 1.00 -3.93 8.40
C GLY A 85 0.56 -2.91 9.44
N MET A 86 1.40 -2.72 10.44
CA MET A 86 1.22 -1.75 11.50
C MET A 86 2.56 -1.10 11.84
N VAL A 87 2.51 0.21 12.10
CA VAL A 87 3.60 0.93 12.75
C VAL A 87 3.07 1.46 14.07
N SER A 88 3.73 1.11 15.17
CA SER A 88 3.51 1.70 16.48
C SER A 88 4.72 2.54 16.85
N ALA A 89 4.50 3.68 17.50
CA ALA A 89 5.56 4.54 17.99
C ALA A 89 5.22 5.05 19.39
N GLY A 90 6.24 5.23 20.20
CA GLY A 90 6.10 5.74 21.57
C GLY A 90 7.37 6.43 22.02
N SER A 91 7.28 7.07 23.18
CA SER A 91 8.44 7.60 23.87
C SER A 91 8.31 7.38 25.36
N GLU A 92 9.44 7.17 26.00
CA GLU A 92 9.61 7.10 27.44
C GLU A 92 10.57 8.20 27.88
N VAL A 93 10.27 8.81 29.02
CA VAL A 93 11.12 9.83 29.64
C VAL A 93 11.67 9.24 30.91
N ASP A 94 12.98 9.07 30.96
CA ASP A 94 13.70 8.56 32.13
C ASP A 94 13.71 9.58 33.27
N PHE A 95 14.05 9.12 34.47
CA PHE A 95 14.11 9.96 35.67
C PHE A 95 15.12 11.10 35.56
N ASP A 96 16.14 10.96 34.72
CA ASP A 96 17.15 12.00 34.44
C ASP A 96 16.71 13.01 33.37
N GLY A 97 15.50 12.87 32.83
CA GLY A 97 14.94 13.73 31.78
C GLY A 97 15.33 13.33 30.36
N THR A 98 16.11 12.25 30.18
CA THR A 98 16.41 11.71 28.86
C THR A 98 15.16 11.11 28.24
N THR A 99 14.90 11.40 26.97
CA THR A 99 13.77 10.81 26.24
C THR A 99 14.27 9.76 25.28
N THR A 100 13.78 8.54 25.41
CA THR A 100 13.98 7.47 24.43
C THR A 100 12.70 7.34 23.62
N SER A 101 12.78 7.47 22.30
CA SER A 101 11.67 7.19 21.41
C SER A 101 11.88 5.85 20.72
N PHE A 102 10.80 5.14 20.46
CA PHE A 102 10.84 3.88 19.74
C PHE A 102 9.77 3.85 18.67
N SER A 103 10.06 3.16 17.57
CA SER A 103 9.07 2.77 16.57
C SER A 103 9.22 1.29 16.27
N THR A 104 8.09 0.59 16.18
CA THR A 104 8.02 -0.81 15.77
C THR A 104 7.16 -0.90 14.51
N THR A 105 7.72 -1.42 13.44
CA THR A 105 7.03 -1.74 12.19
C THR A 105 6.89 -3.24 12.11
N LEU A 106 5.67 -3.72 11.90
CA LEU A 106 5.38 -5.11 11.59
C LEU A 106 4.58 -5.14 10.28
N ALA A 107 5.04 -5.91 9.31
CA ALA A 107 4.34 -6.14 8.06
C ALA A 107 4.33 -7.63 7.75
N VAL A 108 3.17 -8.16 7.39
CA VAL A 108 2.99 -9.56 7.04
C VAL A 108 2.40 -9.63 5.64
N SER A 109 2.78 -10.67 4.92
CA SER A 109 2.24 -11.04 3.62
C SER A 109 2.22 -12.56 3.51
N PRO A 110 1.50 -13.13 2.53
CA PRO A 110 1.57 -14.57 2.23
C PRO A 110 3.00 -15.09 1.97
N ASN A 111 3.91 -14.22 1.54
CA ASN A 111 5.26 -14.60 1.12
C ASN A 111 6.33 -14.35 2.20
N GLY A 112 5.96 -13.70 3.31
CA GLY A 112 6.93 -13.32 4.33
C GLY A 112 6.43 -12.32 5.34
N MET A 113 7.25 -12.11 6.36
CA MET A 113 7.04 -11.19 7.48
C MET A 113 8.25 -10.28 7.63
N TYR A 114 8.00 -9.02 7.94
CA TYR A 114 9.01 -8.02 8.24
C TYR A 114 8.72 -7.38 9.59
N THR A 115 9.71 -7.34 10.46
CA THR A 115 9.69 -6.64 11.74
C THR A 115 10.86 -5.67 11.79
N MET A 116 10.64 -4.45 12.24
CA MET A 116 11.70 -3.46 12.46
C MET A 116 11.43 -2.69 13.73
N ILE A 117 12.45 -2.57 14.57
CA ILE A 117 12.45 -1.76 15.78
C ILE A 117 13.56 -0.72 15.63
N VAL A 118 13.17 0.54 15.72
CA VAL A 118 14.09 1.68 15.75
C VAL A 118 13.94 2.33 17.11
N MET A 119 15.01 2.39 17.89
CA MET A 119 15.08 3.11 19.16
C MET A 119 16.02 4.30 18.99
N ASP A 120 15.54 5.49 19.29
CA ASP A 120 16.30 6.73 19.28
C ASP A 120 16.44 7.25 20.71
N MET A 121 17.68 7.22 21.20
CA MET A 121 18.08 7.68 22.54
C MET A 121 18.70 9.09 22.50
N GLY A 122 18.45 9.86 21.44
CA GLY A 122 18.91 11.23 21.22
C GLY A 122 20.37 11.34 20.75
N MET A 123 21.30 10.66 21.42
CA MET A 123 22.73 10.64 21.07
C MET A 123 23.11 9.43 20.20
N MET A 124 22.23 8.43 20.12
CA MET A 124 22.43 7.20 19.36
C MET A 124 21.08 6.63 18.92
N SER A 125 21.04 6.06 17.72
CA SER A 125 19.93 5.24 17.25
C SER A 125 20.35 3.77 17.18
N ILE A 126 19.44 2.88 17.55
CA ILE A 126 19.59 1.44 17.42
C ILE A 126 18.51 0.94 16.47
N GLU A 127 18.92 0.31 15.38
CA GLU A 127 18.03 -0.30 14.41
C GLU A 127 18.17 -1.83 14.45
N MET A 128 17.03 -2.51 14.59
CA MET A 128 16.92 -3.96 14.65
C MET A 128 15.81 -4.41 13.71
N GLY A 129 16.17 -5.06 12.61
CA GLY A 129 15.23 -5.54 11.61
C GLY A 129 15.30 -7.05 11.43
N GLU A 130 14.18 -7.66 11.07
CA GLU A 130 14.09 -9.05 10.65
C GLU A 130 13.13 -9.15 9.47
N LEU A 131 13.57 -9.79 8.39
CA LEU A 131 12.75 -10.16 7.24
C LEU A 131 12.81 -11.68 7.08
N MET A 132 11.65 -12.31 7.19
CA MET A 132 11.45 -13.73 6.94
C MET A 132 10.72 -13.90 5.62
N THR A 133 11.27 -14.65 4.68
CA THR A 133 10.63 -14.92 3.38
C THR A 133 10.69 -16.40 3.03
N ALA A 134 9.59 -16.94 2.52
CA ALA A 134 9.58 -18.32 2.02
C ALA A 134 10.30 -18.42 0.67
N ASN A 135 11.20 -19.39 0.54
CA ASN A 135 11.90 -19.69 -0.71
C ASN A 135 11.15 -20.73 -1.54
N ALA A 136 11.41 -20.76 -2.85
CA ALA A 136 10.79 -21.70 -3.78
C ALA A 136 11.18 -23.18 -3.52
N ASP A 137 12.27 -23.42 -2.79
CA ASP A 137 12.74 -24.75 -2.39
C ASP A 137 12.15 -25.25 -1.06
N GLY A 138 11.23 -24.48 -0.46
CA GLY A 138 10.59 -24.80 0.81
C GLY A 138 11.41 -24.41 2.05
N THR A 139 12.58 -23.79 1.88
CA THR A 139 13.34 -23.19 2.99
C THR A 139 12.81 -21.79 3.33
N THR A 140 13.23 -21.22 4.46
CA THR A 140 12.88 -19.85 4.86
C THR A 140 14.16 -19.02 4.93
N ASN A 141 14.24 -17.97 4.13
CA ASN A 141 15.30 -16.99 4.19
C ASN A 141 15.03 -16.01 5.33
N PHE A 142 16.03 -15.79 6.17
CA PHE A 142 16.04 -14.83 7.26
C PHE A 142 17.09 -13.75 6.95
N VAL A 143 16.66 -12.49 6.92
CA VAL A 143 17.55 -11.33 6.81
C VAL A 143 17.41 -10.51 8.08
N VAL A 144 18.48 -10.41 8.86
CA VAL A 144 18.50 -9.66 10.11
C VAL A 144 19.34 -8.41 9.93
N THR A 145 18.80 -7.26 10.31
CA THR A 145 19.52 -6.00 10.39
C THR A 145 19.81 -5.68 11.85
N TRP A 146 21.06 -5.35 12.18
CA TRP A 146 21.49 -4.94 13.51
C TRP A 146 22.50 -3.81 13.39
N MET A 147 22.16 -2.62 13.91
CA MET A 147 23.06 -1.45 13.93
C MET A 147 23.75 -1.23 12.57
N ASP A 148 22.94 -1.05 11.52
CA ASP A 148 23.36 -0.87 10.11
C ASP A 148 24.06 -2.06 9.44
N SER A 149 24.26 -3.18 10.15
CA SER A 149 24.81 -4.41 9.58
C SER A 149 23.70 -5.38 9.21
N THR A 150 23.79 -5.98 8.03
CA THR A 150 22.81 -6.97 7.55
C THR A 150 23.42 -8.36 7.47
N TYR A 151 22.72 -9.34 8.02
CA TYR A 151 23.08 -10.75 8.03
C TYR A 151 21.98 -11.54 7.33
N GLN A 152 22.36 -12.52 6.52
CA GLN A 152 21.41 -13.36 5.79
C GLN A 152 21.68 -14.84 6.07
N MET A 153 20.60 -15.59 6.32
CA MET A 153 20.59 -17.03 6.56
C MET A 153 19.51 -17.68 5.70
N ASN A 154 19.79 -18.82 5.08
CA ASN A 154 18.83 -19.64 4.33
C ASN A 154 18.68 -21.00 4.99
#